data_AF-A0A6A7FXZ0-F1
#
_entry.id   AF-A0A6A7FXZ0-F1
#
_cell.length_a   1.000
_cell.length_b   1.000
_cell.length_c   1.000
_cell.angle_alpha   90.00
_cell.angle_beta   90.00
_cell.angle_gamma   90.00
#
_symmetry.space_group_name_H-M   'P 1'
#
loop_
_entity.id
_entity.type
_entity.pdbx_description
1 polymer ?
#
loop_
_entity_poly.entity_id
_entity_poly.type
_entity_poly.pdbx_seq_one_letter_code
_entity_poly.pdbx_strand_id
1 'polypeptide(L)'
;SSRVFKIHQTIMLLLYMFLLCLVVLVPGLGLRSNRPNGGYQSMLQQMGGGGGAVGGMCRISSRELLTAAQDTASRILQGVCNPRELDERLKVLETRVGEQFNVLKAMVLDLETKLRDQDHQTRRQHRGLHRAIVNSRKTTRVRRLDGGAGEEGHDGSNSRGGSDQDFVDFYGEDLDEVRASPRAPEVARFNSSIHLEGNERVFTYYWKVEDIRYRMNNWGWRRSLRSPEFYIFKFGYKMFMKVFLNNQGENFYIHVALTKGEYDASLEWPMTLGLQVSLLDHSPNPDDITGRVWYPKELCSGLHWQRPITGDNEICVGLGFSHNDLDIANYVYGDSVTIKLTVFLS
;
A
#
# COMPACT_ATOMS: atom_id res chain seq x y z
N SER A 1 -11.93 -17.91 20.12
CA SER A 1 -12.37 -18.15 18.73
C SER A 1 -13.87 -17.92 18.50
N SER A 2 -14.80 -18.57 19.22
CA SER A 2 -16.26 -18.46 18.96
C SER A 2 -16.91 -17.06 19.14
N ARG A 3 -16.39 -16.20 20.01
CA ARG A 3 -16.98 -14.86 20.26
C ARG A 3 -16.73 -13.86 19.13
N VAL A 4 -15.58 -13.92 18.48
CA VAL A 4 -15.21 -13.02 17.37
C VAL A 4 -16.01 -13.36 16.11
N PHE A 5 -16.26 -14.67 15.88
CA PHE A 5 -17.09 -15.13 14.77
C PHE A 5 -18.55 -14.65 14.91
N LYS A 6 -19.10 -14.68 16.13
CA LYS A 6 -20.45 -14.16 16.40
C LYS A 6 -20.53 -12.65 16.15
N ILE A 7 -19.53 -11.87 16.56
CA ILE A 7 -19.50 -10.41 16.31
C ILE A 7 -19.46 -10.12 14.81
N HIS A 8 -18.64 -10.84 14.05
CA HIS A 8 -18.53 -10.64 12.60
C HIS A 8 -19.84 -10.98 11.87
N GLN A 9 -20.54 -12.03 12.30
CA GLN A 9 -21.83 -12.43 11.74
C GLN A 9 -22.94 -11.43 12.08
N THR A 10 -22.93 -10.87 13.30
CA THR A 10 -23.86 -9.80 13.70
C THR A 10 -23.62 -8.50 12.91
N ILE A 11 -22.37 -8.12 12.66
CA ILE A 11 -22.04 -6.93 11.87
C ILE A 11 -22.48 -7.10 10.40
N MET A 12 -22.26 -8.29 9.82
CA MET A 12 -22.72 -8.60 8.45
C MET A 12 -24.24 -8.55 8.32
N LEU A 13 -24.97 -9.09 9.31
CA LEU A 13 -26.43 -9.01 9.33
C LEU A 13 -26.94 -7.57 9.47
N LEU A 14 -26.29 -6.74 10.30
CA LEU A 14 -26.65 -5.33 10.46
C LEU A 14 -26.38 -4.53 9.18
N LEU A 15 -25.26 -4.77 8.49
CA LEU A 15 -24.95 -4.13 7.20
C LEU A 15 -25.95 -4.54 6.11
N TYR A 16 -26.33 -5.82 6.07
CA TYR A 16 -27.30 -6.32 5.10
C TYR A 16 -28.69 -5.72 5.33
N MET A 17 -29.13 -5.61 6.59
CA MET A 17 -30.39 -4.96 6.95
C MET A 17 -30.37 -3.46 6.64
N PHE A 18 -29.23 -2.78 6.82
CA PHE A 18 -29.07 -1.36 6.47
C PHE A 18 -29.13 -1.12 4.95
N LEU A 19 -28.49 -1.99 4.16
CA LEU A 19 -28.56 -1.97 2.69
C LEU A 19 -29.98 -2.23 2.17
N LEU A 20 -30.70 -3.20 2.75
CA LEU A 20 -32.11 -3.46 2.43
C LEU A 20 -32.99 -2.25 2.80
N CYS A 21 -32.75 -1.59 3.93
CA CYS A 21 -33.46 -0.37 4.31
C CYS A 21 -33.23 0.76 3.29
N LEU A 22 -32.00 0.96 2.81
CA LEU A 22 -31.69 1.98 1.80
C LEU A 22 -32.38 1.72 0.46
N VAL A 23 -32.50 0.45 0.05
CA VAL A 23 -33.17 0.06 -1.20
C VAL A 23 -34.68 0.23 -1.11
N VAL A 24 -35.28 -0.01 0.07
CA VAL A 24 -36.74 0.05 0.26
C VAL A 24 -37.24 1.45 0.63
N LEU A 25 -36.45 2.26 1.34
CA LEU A 25 -36.87 3.57 1.86
C LEU A 25 -36.58 4.75 0.91
N VAL A 26 -35.90 4.52 -0.21
CA VAL A 26 -35.63 5.57 -1.22
C VAL A 26 -36.33 5.23 -2.55
N PRO A 27 -37.65 5.50 -2.70
CA PRO A 27 -38.30 5.42 -3.99
C PRO A 27 -37.95 6.68 -4.79
N GLY A 28 -36.92 6.62 -5.66
CA GLY A 28 -36.60 7.81 -6.46
C GLY A 28 -35.31 7.90 -7.28
N LEU A 29 -34.48 6.85 -7.40
CA LEU A 29 -33.38 6.86 -8.37
C LEU A 29 -33.77 6.03 -9.59
N GLY A 30 -34.52 6.69 -10.49
CA GLY A 30 -34.90 6.15 -11.78
C GLY A 30 -33.68 5.90 -12.66
N LEU A 31 -33.32 4.63 -12.86
CA LEU A 31 -32.60 4.22 -14.06
C LEU A 31 -33.61 4.12 -15.21
N ARG A 32 -33.66 5.21 -15.97
CA ARG A 32 -34.39 5.35 -17.23
C ARG A 32 -33.75 4.42 -18.27
N SER A 33 -34.21 3.17 -18.32
CA SER A 33 -33.84 2.23 -19.38
C SER A 33 -34.76 2.43 -20.59
N ASN A 34 -34.16 2.84 -21.70
CA ASN A 34 -34.79 2.97 -23.01
C ASN A 34 -35.29 1.60 -23.49
N ARG A 35 -36.57 1.50 -23.80
CA ARG A 35 -37.13 0.40 -24.62
C ARG A 35 -36.51 0.42 -26.01
N PRO A 36 -36.43 -0.75 -26.66
CA PRO A 36 -37.04 -0.90 -27.97
C PRO A 36 -38.18 -1.93 -27.96
N ASN A 37 -39.09 -1.71 -28.91
CA ASN A 37 -40.30 -2.47 -29.18
C ASN A 37 -40.03 -3.93 -29.56
N GLY A 38 -41.03 -4.80 -29.30
CA GLY A 38 -41.31 -5.94 -30.17
C GLY A 38 -41.76 -7.21 -29.47
N GLY A 39 -43.06 -7.49 -29.56
CA GLY A 39 -43.58 -8.80 -29.97
C GLY A 39 -43.65 -9.94 -28.94
N TYR A 40 -44.83 -10.56 -28.94
CA TYR A 40 -45.15 -11.92 -28.48
C TYR A 40 -45.39 -12.13 -26.99
N GLN A 41 -46.67 -12.13 -26.60
CA GLN A 41 -47.21 -13.26 -25.85
C GLN A 41 -48.75 -13.31 -25.94
N SER A 42 -49.22 -14.03 -26.94
CA SER A 42 -50.50 -14.74 -26.90
C SER A 42 -50.22 -16.16 -26.43
N MET A 43 -50.70 -16.52 -25.24
CA MET A 43 -51.16 -17.86 -24.86
C MET A 43 -51.43 -17.89 -23.36
N LEU A 44 -52.71 -17.88 -23.00
CA LEU A 44 -53.33 -18.93 -22.18
C LEU A 44 -54.78 -18.51 -21.88
N GLN A 45 -55.69 -19.11 -22.63
CA GLN A 45 -57.09 -19.19 -22.28
C GLN A 45 -57.49 -20.67 -22.22
N GLN A 46 -58.41 -20.96 -21.29
CA GLN A 46 -59.15 -22.21 -21.02
C GLN A 46 -58.43 -23.20 -20.09
N MET A 47 -59.02 -23.68 -18.99
CA MET A 47 -60.36 -24.28 -18.80
C MET A 47 -61.05 -23.85 -17.47
N GLY A 48 -62.38 -23.61 -17.43
CA GLY A 48 -63.43 -24.52 -16.86
C GLY A 48 -63.52 -24.43 -15.32
N GLY A 49 -64.59 -24.08 -14.60
CA GLY A 49 -66.04 -24.30 -14.76
C GLY A 49 -66.55 -25.06 -13.51
N GLY A 50 -67.58 -24.56 -12.80
CA GLY A 50 -68.32 -25.32 -11.75
C GLY A 50 -68.51 -24.59 -10.41
N GLY A 51 -69.76 -24.49 -9.94
CA GLY A 51 -70.18 -23.73 -8.75
C GLY A 51 -70.11 -24.47 -7.40
N GLY A 52 -70.32 -23.72 -6.32
CA GLY A 52 -70.44 -24.20 -4.94
C GLY A 52 -70.19 -23.09 -3.91
N ALA A 53 -71.06 -22.97 -2.91
CA ALA A 53 -71.19 -21.83 -1.99
C ALA A 53 -70.21 -21.82 -0.78
N VAL A 54 -70.20 -20.64 -0.13
CA VAL A 54 -69.81 -20.31 1.27
C VAL A 54 -68.36 -19.89 1.55
N GLY A 55 -68.22 -18.69 2.13
CA GLY A 55 -67.04 -18.21 2.82
C GLY A 55 -66.83 -16.70 2.66
N GLY A 56 -67.44 -15.89 3.53
CA GLY A 56 -67.25 -14.43 3.54
C GLY A 56 -65.76 -14.08 3.72
N MET A 57 -65.12 -13.70 2.62
CA MET A 57 -63.69 -13.40 2.58
C MET A 57 -63.49 -11.95 3.05
N CYS A 58 -62.87 -11.76 4.22
CA CYS A 58 -62.49 -10.46 4.75
C CYS A 58 -61.47 -9.81 3.80
N ARG A 59 -61.91 -8.85 2.99
CA ARG A 59 -61.04 -8.05 2.13
C ARG A 59 -60.48 -6.89 2.95
N ILE A 60 -59.31 -7.09 3.54
CA ILE A 60 -58.53 -5.98 4.09
C ILE A 60 -58.03 -5.14 2.91
N SER A 61 -58.38 -3.86 2.87
CA SER A 61 -57.87 -2.99 1.81
C SER A 61 -56.39 -2.71 2.04
N SER A 62 -55.57 -2.70 0.99
CA SER A 62 -54.14 -2.37 1.09
C SER A 62 -53.89 -1.00 1.72
N ARG A 63 -54.87 -0.09 1.66
CA ARG A 63 -54.79 1.22 2.30
C ARG A 63 -54.83 1.10 3.83
N GLU A 64 -55.76 0.35 4.40
CA GLU A 64 -55.86 0.15 5.85
C GLU A 64 -54.63 -0.56 6.43
N LEU A 65 -54.06 -1.52 5.68
CA LEU A 65 -52.83 -2.20 6.06
C LEU A 65 -51.63 -1.24 6.07
N LEU A 66 -51.55 -0.35 5.07
CA LEU A 66 -50.51 0.68 4.98
C LEU A 66 -50.61 1.67 6.14
N THR A 67 -51.79 2.20 6.44
CA THR A 67 -51.95 3.17 7.53
C THR A 67 -51.60 2.56 8.89
N ALA A 68 -52.05 1.32 9.15
CA ALA A 68 -51.74 0.62 10.39
C ALA A 68 -50.23 0.31 10.52
N ALA A 69 -49.57 -0.10 9.43
CA ALA A 69 -48.13 -0.33 9.41
C ALA A 69 -47.34 0.97 9.64
N GLN A 70 -47.81 2.08 9.06
CA GLN A 70 -47.16 3.39 9.15
C GLN A 70 -47.31 4.00 10.55
N ASP A 71 -48.48 3.85 11.19
CA ASP A 71 -48.70 4.24 12.58
C ASP A 71 -47.88 3.39 13.55
N THR A 72 -47.78 2.08 13.30
CA THR A 72 -46.96 1.16 14.12
C THR A 72 -45.47 1.49 13.98
N ALA A 73 -45.00 1.75 12.76
CA ALA A 73 -43.62 2.14 12.48
C ALA A 73 -43.27 3.48 13.14
N SER A 74 -44.17 4.47 13.09
CA SER A 74 -43.98 5.78 13.72
C SER A 74 -43.83 5.67 15.24
N ARG A 75 -44.69 4.87 15.89
CA ARG A 75 -44.62 4.65 17.35
C ARG A 75 -43.35 3.92 17.78
N ILE A 76 -42.89 2.93 17.00
CA ILE A 76 -41.64 2.21 17.30
C ILE A 76 -40.43 3.12 17.11
N LEU A 77 -40.41 3.93 16.05
CA LEU A 77 -39.29 4.84 15.77
C LEU A 77 -39.19 5.99 16.79
N GLN A 78 -40.32 6.51 17.30
CA GLN A 78 -40.29 7.50 18.38
C GLN A 78 -39.71 6.94 19.70
N GLY A 79 -39.87 5.64 19.97
CA GLY A 79 -39.24 4.97 21.12
C GLY A 79 -37.74 4.73 20.97
N VAL A 80 -37.21 4.70 19.73
CA VAL A 80 -35.79 4.41 19.43
C VAL A 80 -34.99 5.69 19.12
N CYS A 81 -35.65 6.76 18.67
CA CYS A 81 -35.02 8.03 18.31
C CYS A 81 -35.49 9.18 19.22
N ASN A 82 -35.29 9.07 20.54
CA ASN A 82 -35.42 10.22 21.42
C ASN A 82 -34.19 11.14 21.24
N PRO A 83 -34.33 12.35 20.65
CA PRO A 83 -33.18 13.19 20.32
C PRO A 83 -32.39 13.64 21.55
N ARG A 84 -33.01 13.72 22.73
CA ARG A 84 -32.31 14.06 23.99
C ARG A 84 -31.41 12.93 24.48
N GLU A 85 -31.87 11.69 24.37
CA GLU A 85 -31.10 10.51 24.78
C GLU A 85 -29.92 10.25 23.81
N LEU A 86 -30.11 10.53 22.53
CA LEU A 86 -29.03 10.44 21.54
C LEU A 86 -27.93 11.49 21.79
N ASP A 87 -28.30 12.73 22.12
CA ASP A 87 -27.34 13.80 22.44
C ASP A 87 -26.53 13.47 23.71
N GLU A 88 -27.16 12.91 24.74
CA GLU A 88 -26.46 12.45 25.94
C GLU A 88 -25.48 11.31 25.62
N ARG A 89 -25.89 10.33 24.80
CA ARG A 89 -25.01 9.23 24.38
C ARG A 89 -23.85 9.70 23.50
N LEU A 90 -24.07 10.68 22.64
CA LEU A 90 -23.02 11.29 21.81
C LEU A 90 -22.01 12.06 22.66
N LYS A 91 -22.45 12.83 23.66
CA LYS A 91 -21.56 13.52 24.62
C LYS A 91 -20.70 12.56 25.43
N VAL A 92 -21.28 11.45 25.89
CA VAL A 92 -20.53 10.40 26.59
C VAL A 92 -19.49 9.76 25.66
N LEU A 93 -19.86 9.51 24.40
CA LEU A 93 -18.94 8.95 23.41
C LEU A 93 -17.80 9.92 23.10
N GLU A 94 -18.10 11.20 22.89
CA GLU A 94 -17.12 12.25 22.64
C GLU A 94 -16.11 12.35 23.78
N THR A 95 -16.59 12.35 25.03
CA THR A 95 -15.74 12.38 26.22
C THR A 95 -14.82 11.17 26.26
N ARG A 96 -15.35 9.97 26.02
CA ARG A 96 -14.58 8.72 26.07
C ARG A 96 -13.55 8.64 24.93
N VAL A 97 -13.89 9.12 23.74
CA VAL A 97 -12.95 9.20 22.62
C VAL A 97 -11.85 10.22 22.92
N GLY A 98 -12.19 11.36 23.51
CA GLY A 98 -11.23 12.37 23.96
C GLY A 98 -10.24 11.83 24.99
N GLU A 99 -10.72 11.09 25.99
CA GLU A 99 -9.87 10.42 26.98
C GLU A 99 -8.91 9.41 26.34
N GLN A 100 -9.40 8.58 25.42
CA GLN A 100 -8.55 7.63 24.68
C GLN A 100 -7.48 8.35 23.85
N PHE A 101 -7.83 9.48 23.23
CA PHE A 101 -6.89 10.28 22.45
C PHE A 101 -5.79 10.91 23.32
N ASN A 102 -6.15 11.34 24.54
CA ASN A 102 -5.19 11.89 25.50
C ASN A 102 -4.20 10.82 26.01
N VAL A 103 -4.68 9.61 26.28
CA VAL A 103 -3.81 8.47 26.63
C VAL A 103 -2.86 8.15 25.48
N LEU A 104 -3.37 8.11 24.25
CA LEU A 104 -2.54 7.86 23.06
C LEU A 104 -1.47 8.95 22.88
N LYS A 105 -1.85 10.22 23.07
CA LYS A 105 -0.91 11.35 23.02
C LYS A 105 0.20 11.21 24.06
N ALA A 106 -0.15 10.82 25.29
CA ALA A 106 0.84 10.60 26.36
C ALA A 106 1.80 9.45 26.01
N MET A 107 1.28 8.34 25.47
CA MET A 107 2.11 7.21 25.03
C MET A 107 3.07 7.61 23.91
N VAL A 108 2.62 8.38 22.91
CA VAL A 108 3.48 8.83 21.80
C VAL A 108 4.60 9.73 22.30
N LEU A 109 4.31 10.64 23.24
CA LEU A 109 5.34 11.50 23.84
C LEU A 109 6.35 10.69 24.66
N ASP A 110 5.90 9.71 25.45
CA ASP A 110 6.78 8.80 26.19
C ASP A 110 7.64 7.91 25.28
N LEU A 111 7.11 7.51 24.12
CA LEU A 111 7.87 6.81 23.09
C LEU A 111 8.95 7.71 22.48
N GLU A 112 8.64 8.97 22.18
CA GLU A 112 9.61 9.91 21.63
C GLU A 112 10.76 10.17 22.61
N THR A 113 10.47 10.34 23.91
CA THR A 113 11.51 10.51 24.93
C THR A 113 12.39 9.27 25.06
N LYS A 114 11.78 8.07 25.13
CA LYS A 114 12.52 6.81 25.19
C LYS A 114 13.41 6.58 23.97
N LEU A 115 12.95 6.93 22.77
CA LEU A 115 13.76 6.84 21.55
C LEU A 115 14.95 7.80 21.58
N ARG A 116 14.79 9.03 22.08
CA ARG A 116 15.89 9.98 22.27
C ARG A 116 16.91 9.47 23.28
N ASP A 117 16.46 8.91 24.40
CA ASP A 117 17.33 8.34 25.42
C ASP A 117 18.11 7.12 24.89
N GLN A 118 17.46 6.27 24.10
CA GLN A 118 18.10 5.12 23.46
C GLN A 118 19.15 5.54 22.42
N ASP A 119 18.91 6.57 21.61
CA ASP A 119 19.92 7.13 20.68
C ASP A 119 21.12 7.70 21.47
N HIS A 120 20.88 8.42 22.56
CA HIS A 120 21.94 8.92 23.42
C HIS A 120 22.78 7.80 24.05
N GLN A 121 22.13 6.71 24.50
CA GLN A 121 22.82 5.56 25.09
C GLN A 121 23.66 4.82 24.04
N THR A 122 23.11 4.59 22.84
CA THR A 122 23.81 3.97 21.71
C THR A 122 25.04 4.78 21.31
N ARG A 123 24.92 6.12 21.21
CA ARG A 123 26.06 7.00 20.89
C ARG A 123 27.14 6.98 21.98
N ARG A 124 26.76 6.88 23.26
CA ARG A 124 27.73 6.77 24.37
C ARG A 124 28.48 5.44 24.31
N GLN A 125 27.79 4.34 24.06
CA GLN A 125 28.41 3.02 23.90
C GLN A 125 29.36 3.00 22.70
N HIS A 126 28.94 3.55 21.55
CA HIS A 126 29.78 3.65 20.35
C HIS A 126 31.06 4.47 20.60
N ARG A 127 30.95 5.60 21.32
CA ARG A 127 32.13 6.40 21.72
C ARG A 127 33.04 5.65 22.70
N GLY A 128 32.48 4.86 23.61
CA GLY A 128 33.24 4.04 24.55
C GLY A 128 34.03 2.93 23.83
N LEU A 129 33.37 2.22 22.92
CA LEU A 129 33.98 1.19 22.10
C LEU A 129 35.10 1.76 21.21
N HIS A 130 34.84 2.89 20.55
CA HIS A 130 35.85 3.57 19.74
C HIS A 130 37.09 3.97 20.55
N ARG A 131 36.92 4.47 21.79
CA ARG A 131 38.06 4.77 22.68
C ARG A 131 38.82 3.51 23.10
N ALA A 132 38.12 2.40 23.38
CA ALA A 132 38.75 1.13 23.74
C ALA A 132 39.59 0.57 22.60
N ILE A 133 39.07 0.62 21.36
CA ILE A 133 39.80 0.19 20.15
C ILE A 133 41.06 1.03 19.93
N VAL A 134 40.96 2.37 20.04
CA VAL A 134 42.10 3.27 19.89
C VAL A 134 43.18 3.01 20.96
N ASN A 135 42.78 2.77 22.22
CA ASN A 135 43.72 2.49 23.30
C ASN A 135 44.37 1.11 23.17
N SER A 136 43.64 0.09 22.73
CA SER A 136 44.19 -1.25 22.50
C SER A 136 45.22 -1.27 21.36
N ARG A 137 45.09 -0.38 20.35
CA ARG A 137 46.08 -0.22 19.27
C ARG A 137 47.38 0.47 19.73
N LYS A 138 47.33 1.31 20.78
CA LYS A 138 48.54 1.93 21.38
C LYS A 138 49.37 0.94 22.19
N THR A 139 48.73 0.01 22.91
CA THR A 139 49.43 -1.00 23.74
C THR A 139 50.18 -2.06 22.93
N THR A 140 49.75 -2.35 21.70
CA THR A 140 50.40 -3.35 20.83
C THR A 140 51.66 -2.81 20.13
N ARG A 141 51.82 -1.47 20.02
CA ARG A 141 52.94 -0.84 19.32
C ARG A 141 54.20 -0.65 20.19
N VAL A 142 54.11 -0.84 21.51
CA VAL A 142 55.24 -0.66 22.46
C VAL A 142 56.07 -1.94 22.66
N ARG A 143 55.67 -3.09 22.09
CA ARG A 143 56.27 -4.39 22.41
C ARG A 143 57.22 -5.00 21.36
N ARG A 144 57.58 -4.27 20.30
CA ARG A 144 58.53 -4.75 19.28
C ARG A 144 59.42 -3.62 18.77
N LEU A 145 60.44 -3.26 19.56
CA LEU A 145 61.73 -2.77 19.07
C LEU A 145 62.74 -2.94 20.22
N ASP A 146 63.42 -4.08 20.24
CA ASP A 146 64.75 -4.17 20.84
C ASP A 146 65.57 -5.20 20.04
N GLY A 147 66.76 -4.80 19.60
CA GLY A 147 67.69 -5.63 18.82
C GLY A 147 68.09 -5.03 17.46
N GLY A 148 69.10 -4.16 17.46
CA GLY A 148 69.82 -3.72 16.25
C GLY A 148 71.22 -4.33 16.15
N ALA A 149 71.81 -4.32 14.94
CA ALA A 149 73.26 -4.21 14.65
C ALA A 149 73.58 -4.20 13.13
N GLY A 150 74.53 -3.34 12.71
CA GLY A 150 75.30 -3.35 11.43
C GLY A 150 74.84 -2.32 10.38
N GLU A 151 75.45 -1.11 10.23
CA GLU A 151 76.69 -0.75 9.45
C GLU A 151 76.60 -1.08 7.94
N GLU A 152 76.98 -0.28 6.92
CA GLU A 152 77.48 1.09 6.67
C GLU A 152 77.45 1.31 5.12
N GLY A 153 77.42 2.56 4.62
CA GLY A 153 78.05 2.93 3.33
C GLY A 153 77.22 3.60 2.20
N HIS A 154 77.49 4.90 1.97
CA HIS A 154 77.64 5.71 0.70
C HIS A 154 76.79 5.39 -0.57
N ASP A 155 76.35 6.31 -1.44
CA ASP A 155 76.55 7.75 -1.72
C ASP A 155 75.50 8.16 -2.79
N GLY A 156 75.19 9.45 -2.95
CA GLY A 156 74.82 10.01 -4.26
C GLY A 156 73.35 10.31 -4.59
N SER A 157 73.08 11.62 -4.67
CA SER A 157 72.13 12.31 -5.55
C SER A 157 70.73 12.70 -5.03
N ASN A 158 70.39 13.92 -5.41
CA ASN A 158 69.43 14.83 -4.84
C ASN A 158 68.19 14.86 -5.73
N SER A 159 67.01 14.50 -5.21
CA SER A 159 65.70 14.87 -5.78
C SER A 159 64.61 14.62 -4.73
N ARG A 160 63.99 15.70 -4.27
CA ARG A 160 62.71 15.68 -3.55
C ARG A 160 61.67 14.95 -4.39
N GLY A 161 61.42 13.68 -4.06
CA GLY A 161 60.30 12.89 -4.52
C GLY A 161 59.76 12.12 -3.33
N GLY A 162 59.15 12.84 -2.39
CA GLY A 162 58.39 12.22 -1.30
C GLY A 162 57.13 11.62 -1.89
N SER A 163 56.98 10.32 -1.71
CA SER A 163 55.89 9.49 -2.17
C SER A 163 54.52 10.05 -1.77
N ASP A 164 53.83 10.65 -2.73
CA ASP A 164 52.36 10.82 -2.72
C ASP A 164 51.61 9.47 -2.88
N GLN A 165 52.30 8.34 -2.71
CA GLN A 165 51.76 7.00 -2.88
C GLN A 165 51.54 6.22 -1.58
N ASP A 166 51.98 6.74 -0.42
CA ASP A 166 51.72 6.07 0.86
C ASP A 166 50.52 6.67 1.63
N PHE A 167 49.84 7.68 1.06
CA PHE A 167 48.65 8.30 1.64
C PHE A 167 47.32 7.74 1.10
N VAL A 168 47.36 6.93 0.03
CA VAL A 168 46.14 6.41 -0.64
C VAL A 168 45.74 5.00 -0.15
N ASP A 169 46.60 4.27 0.54
CA ASP A 169 46.35 2.84 0.86
C ASP A 169 45.80 2.55 2.27
N PHE A 170 45.39 3.57 3.06
CA PHE A 170 44.79 3.35 4.40
C PHE A 170 43.28 3.67 4.48
N TYR A 171 42.68 4.25 3.45
CA TYR A 171 41.22 4.47 3.38
C TYR A 171 40.49 3.38 2.59
N GLY A 172 41.15 2.27 2.26
CA GLY A 172 40.64 1.24 1.36
C GLY A 172 39.77 0.14 1.98
N GLU A 173 39.63 0.04 3.31
CA GLU A 173 39.00 -1.16 3.92
C GLU A 173 37.98 -0.89 5.04
N ASP A 174 37.70 0.37 5.43
CA ASP A 174 36.72 0.72 6.48
C ASP A 174 35.60 1.68 5.99
N LEU A 175 35.50 1.87 4.66
CA LEU A 175 34.20 2.14 4.06
C LEU A 175 33.66 0.77 3.66
N ASP A 176 32.88 0.14 4.53
CA ASP A 176 31.75 -0.64 4.04
C ASP A 176 30.94 0.35 3.19
N GLU A 177 31.30 0.39 1.91
CA GLU A 177 30.61 1.06 0.84
C GLU A 177 29.13 0.92 1.15
N VAL A 178 28.40 2.03 1.10
CA VAL A 178 27.03 1.97 0.59
C VAL A 178 27.18 1.39 -0.81
N ARG A 179 27.35 0.07 -0.91
CA ARG A 179 27.61 -0.61 -2.16
C ARG A 179 26.36 -0.31 -2.94
N ALA A 180 26.53 0.47 -4.00
CA ALA A 180 25.42 0.85 -4.84
C ALA A 180 24.70 -0.44 -5.21
N SER A 181 23.36 -0.42 -5.13
CA SER A 181 22.54 -1.58 -5.46
C SER A 181 23.07 -2.23 -6.74
N PRO A 182 23.22 -3.57 -6.80
CA PRO A 182 23.59 -4.25 -8.04
C PRO A 182 22.65 -3.91 -9.22
N ARG A 183 21.44 -3.46 -8.91
CA ARG A 183 20.43 -3.01 -9.89
C ARG A 183 20.58 -1.53 -10.28
N ALA A 184 21.49 -0.77 -9.66
CA ALA A 184 21.68 0.67 -9.91
C ALA A 184 21.98 1.01 -11.38
N PRO A 185 22.80 0.24 -12.13
CA PRO A 185 23.00 0.50 -13.56
C PRO A 185 21.72 0.35 -14.39
N GLU A 186 20.89 -0.65 -14.08
CA GLU A 186 19.59 -0.86 -14.75
C GLU A 186 18.62 0.28 -14.43
N VAL A 187 18.50 0.64 -13.15
CA VAL A 187 17.65 1.75 -12.71
C VAL A 187 18.08 3.07 -13.36
N ALA A 188 19.37 3.38 -13.38
CA ALA A 188 19.89 4.60 -13.99
C ALA A 188 19.60 4.66 -15.50
N ARG A 189 19.58 3.52 -16.18
CA ARG A 189 19.34 3.44 -17.62
C ARG A 189 17.86 3.52 -18.00
N PHE A 190 17.00 2.88 -17.21
CA PHE A 190 15.61 2.61 -17.62
C PHE A 190 14.54 3.32 -16.79
N ASN A 191 14.89 3.97 -15.68
CA ASN A 191 13.90 4.65 -14.86
C ASN A 191 13.26 5.83 -15.59
N SER A 192 11.94 5.83 -15.62
CA SER A 192 11.11 6.84 -16.28
C SER A 192 11.43 7.00 -17.77
N SER A 193 11.79 5.91 -18.45
CA SER A 193 12.14 5.94 -19.87
C SER A 193 11.38 4.89 -20.68
N ILE A 194 11.22 5.18 -21.98
CA ILE A 194 10.66 4.26 -22.96
C ILE A 194 11.81 3.55 -23.68
N HIS A 195 11.76 2.24 -23.74
CA HIS A 195 12.78 1.42 -24.40
C HIS A 195 12.16 0.14 -24.98
N LEU A 196 13.00 -0.68 -25.61
CA LEU A 196 12.62 -2.02 -26.05
C LEU A 196 13.04 -3.03 -24.98
N GLU A 197 12.09 -3.84 -24.52
CA GLU A 197 12.32 -5.02 -23.70
C GLU A 197 11.93 -6.23 -24.56
N GLY A 198 12.92 -6.97 -25.05
CA GLY A 198 12.73 -7.91 -26.16
C GLY A 198 12.28 -7.18 -27.44
N ASN A 199 11.10 -7.52 -27.95
CA ASN A 199 10.49 -6.90 -29.13
C ASN A 199 9.34 -5.94 -28.78
N GLU A 200 9.11 -5.66 -27.50
CA GLU A 200 8.00 -4.82 -27.05
C GLU A 200 8.50 -3.45 -26.62
N ARG A 201 7.76 -2.41 -27.02
CA ARG A 201 8.01 -1.04 -26.58
C ARG A 201 7.37 -0.85 -25.21
N VAL A 202 8.19 -0.60 -24.20
CA VAL A 202 7.75 -0.48 -22.81
C VAL A 202 8.19 0.85 -22.21
N PHE A 203 7.39 1.38 -21.29
CA PHE A 203 7.82 2.39 -20.33
C PHE A 203 8.11 1.72 -18.99
N THR A 204 9.23 2.08 -18.36
CA THR A 204 9.59 1.51 -17.05
C THR A 204 9.76 2.59 -16.01
N TYR A 205 9.24 2.35 -14.82
CA TYR A 205 9.41 3.20 -13.64
C TYR A 205 9.92 2.36 -12.46
N TYR A 206 10.92 2.88 -11.75
CA TYR A 206 11.45 2.24 -10.55
C TYR A 206 11.16 3.09 -9.32
N TRP A 207 10.72 2.42 -8.27
CA TRP A 207 10.50 3.01 -6.97
C TRP A 207 11.28 2.28 -5.89
N LYS A 208 12.24 2.98 -5.29
CA LYS A 208 12.96 2.52 -4.10
C LYS A 208 12.16 2.89 -2.86
N VAL A 209 11.90 1.91 -2.00
CA VAL A 209 11.22 2.10 -0.73
C VAL A 209 12.16 1.73 0.40
N GLU A 210 12.46 2.69 1.27
CA GLU A 210 13.43 2.55 2.36
C GLU A 210 12.77 2.24 3.71
N ASP A 211 13.60 1.91 4.70
CA ASP A 211 13.24 1.49 6.07
C ASP A 211 12.27 0.31 6.12
N ILE A 212 12.44 -0.65 5.21
CA ILE A 212 11.45 -1.71 5.00
C ILE A 212 11.28 -2.57 6.23
N ARG A 213 12.37 -2.97 6.89
CA ARG A 213 12.29 -3.82 8.09
C ARG A 213 11.58 -3.12 9.23
N TYR A 214 11.90 -1.84 9.47
CA TYR A 214 11.22 -1.06 10.50
C TYR A 214 9.72 -0.93 10.17
N ARG A 215 9.38 -0.56 8.94
CA ARG A 215 7.99 -0.29 8.56
C ARG A 215 7.15 -1.57 8.56
N MET A 216 7.66 -2.71 8.11
CA MET A 216 6.96 -4.00 8.18
C MET A 216 6.64 -4.41 9.62
N ASN A 217 7.61 -4.27 10.53
CA ASN A 217 7.46 -4.70 11.92
C ASN A 217 6.60 -3.75 12.78
N ASN A 218 6.53 -2.46 12.43
CA ASN A 218 5.94 -1.44 13.31
C ASN A 218 4.66 -0.81 12.75
N TRP A 219 4.33 -1.00 11.46
CA TRP A 219 3.15 -0.39 10.87
C TRP A 219 1.94 -1.32 10.94
N GLY A 220 0.77 -0.74 11.24
CA GLY A 220 -0.51 -1.44 11.15
C GLY A 220 -0.97 -1.64 9.70
N TRP A 221 -1.85 -2.61 9.49
CA TRP A 221 -2.29 -3.10 8.18
C TRP A 221 -2.91 -2.10 7.20
N ARG A 222 -3.39 -0.96 7.69
CA ARG A 222 -3.98 0.10 6.85
C ARG A 222 -2.98 1.15 6.39
N ARG A 223 -1.74 1.12 6.90
CA ARG A 223 -0.70 2.07 6.48
C ARG A 223 -0.15 1.66 5.12
N SER A 224 0.05 2.67 4.28
CA SER A 224 0.58 2.52 2.94
C SER A 224 1.56 3.62 2.60
N LEU A 225 2.46 3.33 1.67
CA LEU A 225 3.34 4.28 1.03
C LEU A 225 2.83 4.58 -0.38
N ARG A 226 3.08 5.79 -0.86
CA ARG A 226 2.76 6.23 -2.22
C ARG A 226 4.07 6.67 -2.89
N SER A 227 4.28 6.26 -4.13
CA SER A 227 5.39 6.78 -4.95
C SER A 227 5.12 8.23 -5.34
N PRO A 228 6.15 8.96 -5.80
CA PRO A 228 5.93 10.14 -6.63
C PRO A 228 5.05 9.79 -7.84
N GLU A 229 4.30 10.78 -8.30
CA GLU A 229 3.49 10.66 -9.51
C GLU A 229 4.38 10.79 -10.75
N PHE A 230 4.07 10.03 -11.79
CA PHE A 230 4.84 10.05 -13.03
C PHE A 230 3.92 9.93 -14.24
N TYR A 231 4.36 10.49 -15.36
CA TYR A 231 3.73 10.30 -16.66
C TYR A 231 4.42 9.17 -17.40
N ILE A 232 3.65 8.24 -17.97
CA ILE A 232 4.21 7.08 -18.68
C ILE A 232 4.75 7.39 -20.08
N PHE A 233 4.42 8.56 -20.61
CA PHE A 233 5.04 9.16 -21.79
C PHE A 233 4.70 10.65 -21.82
N LYS A 234 5.35 11.41 -22.70
CA LYS A 234 5.08 12.85 -22.86
C LYS A 234 3.61 13.05 -23.22
N PHE A 235 2.91 13.88 -22.44
CA PHE A 235 1.46 14.11 -22.58
C PHE A 235 0.59 12.85 -22.34
N GLY A 236 1.12 11.86 -21.62
CA GLY A 236 0.47 10.58 -21.36
C GLY A 236 -0.34 10.51 -20.07
N TYR A 237 -0.70 9.28 -19.69
CA TYR A 237 -1.43 9.00 -18.44
C TYR A 237 -0.53 9.29 -17.23
N LYS A 238 -1.13 9.89 -16.18
CA LYS A 238 -0.46 10.12 -14.90
C LYS A 238 -0.77 8.97 -13.93
N MET A 239 0.28 8.36 -13.39
CA MET A 239 0.18 7.17 -12.55
C MET A 239 0.96 7.33 -11.25
N PHE A 240 0.66 6.46 -10.29
CA PHE A 240 1.45 6.27 -9.08
C PHE A 240 1.42 4.79 -8.66
N MET A 241 2.41 4.40 -7.87
CA MET A 241 2.44 3.12 -7.17
C MET A 241 2.07 3.31 -5.70
N LYS A 242 1.41 2.32 -5.11
CA LYS A 242 1.05 2.33 -3.69
C LYS A 242 1.40 0.99 -3.07
N VAL A 243 2.08 1.01 -1.93
CA VAL A 243 2.52 -0.20 -1.24
C VAL A 243 1.87 -0.29 0.13
N PHE A 244 1.26 -1.43 0.43
CA PHE A 244 0.83 -1.81 1.77
C PHE A 244 1.81 -2.87 2.28
N LEU A 245 2.61 -2.48 3.27
CA LEU A 245 3.68 -3.33 3.78
C LEU A 245 3.17 -4.43 4.71
N ASN A 246 1.96 -4.30 5.26
CA ASN A 246 1.47 -5.20 6.30
C ASN A 246 -0.03 -5.54 6.15
N ASN A 247 -0.49 -5.82 4.93
CA ASN A 247 -1.91 -6.11 4.74
C ASN A 247 -2.27 -7.44 5.43
N GLN A 248 -3.26 -7.40 6.33
CA GLN A 248 -3.67 -8.52 7.18
C GLN A 248 -2.57 -9.14 8.08
N GLY A 249 -1.45 -8.46 8.32
CA GLY A 249 -0.45 -8.89 9.31
C GLY A 249 0.82 -9.53 8.74
N GLU A 250 0.80 -10.03 7.50
CA GLU A 250 1.91 -10.86 6.98
C GLU A 250 2.18 -10.69 5.47
N ASN A 251 1.42 -9.83 4.79
CA ASN A 251 1.50 -9.72 3.34
C ASN A 251 1.91 -8.32 2.88
N PHE A 252 2.79 -8.31 1.89
CA PHE A 252 3.21 -7.15 1.15
C PHE A 252 2.36 -7.04 -0.12
N TYR A 253 1.77 -5.87 -0.37
CA TYR A 253 1.01 -5.61 -1.59
C TYR A 253 1.49 -4.36 -2.30
N ILE A 254 1.76 -4.49 -3.59
CA ILE A 254 2.13 -3.41 -4.49
C ILE A 254 0.98 -3.18 -5.45
N HIS A 255 0.48 -1.96 -5.51
CA HIS A 255 -0.59 -1.55 -6.40
C HIS A 255 -0.15 -0.45 -7.34
N VAL A 256 -0.85 -0.35 -8.46
CA VAL A 256 -0.70 0.70 -9.47
C VAL A 256 -2.06 1.32 -9.70
N ALA A 257 -2.11 2.65 -9.78
CA ALA A 257 -3.34 3.36 -10.07
C ALA A 257 -3.08 4.62 -10.89
N LEU A 258 -4.16 5.08 -11.52
CA LEU A 258 -4.21 6.36 -12.20
C LEU A 258 -4.56 7.48 -11.22
N THR A 259 -4.06 8.67 -11.52
CA THR A 259 -4.50 9.91 -10.88
C THR A 259 -4.73 10.96 -11.95
N LYS A 260 -5.47 12.01 -11.59
CA LYS A 260 -5.80 13.09 -12.51
C LYS A 260 -4.54 13.72 -13.12
N GLY A 261 -4.44 13.64 -14.44
CA GLY A 261 -3.39 14.24 -15.25
C GLY A 261 -3.85 15.51 -15.93
N GLU A 262 -2.89 16.33 -16.34
CA GLU A 262 -3.15 17.54 -17.14
C GLU A 262 -3.64 17.21 -18.55
N TYR A 263 -3.24 16.03 -19.05
CA TYR A 263 -3.48 15.60 -20.44
C TYR A 263 -4.66 14.62 -20.58
N ASP A 264 -5.42 14.38 -19.50
CA ASP A 264 -6.50 13.39 -19.48
C ASP A 264 -7.58 13.64 -20.55
N ALA A 265 -7.77 14.90 -20.97
CA ALA A 265 -8.74 15.26 -22.00
C ALA A 265 -8.38 14.76 -23.41
N SER A 266 -7.09 14.54 -23.69
CA SER A 266 -6.58 14.11 -25.00
C SER A 266 -6.25 12.64 -25.08
N LEU A 267 -6.45 11.88 -24.00
CA LEU A 267 -6.14 10.45 -23.90
C LEU A 267 -7.38 9.60 -24.17
N GLU A 268 -7.14 8.35 -24.56
CA GLU A 268 -8.18 7.35 -24.70
C GLU A 268 -8.64 6.85 -23.32
N TRP A 269 -9.93 6.53 -23.20
CA TRP A 269 -10.49 6.03 -21.95
C TRP A 269 -11.53 4.94 -22.23
N PRO A 270 -11.60 3.87 -21.41
CA PRO A 270 -10.68 3.54 -20.31
C PRO A 270 -9.25 3.25 -20.80
N MET A 271 -8.25 3.44 -19.94
CA MET A 271 -6.86 3.09 -20.27
C MET A 271 -6.78 1.61 -20.64
N THR A 272 -6.07 1.26 -21.71
CA THR A 272 -6.00 -0.11 -22.25
C THR A 272 -4.62 -0.77 -22.15
N LEU A 273 -3.61 0.00 -21.76
CA LEU A 273 -2.21 -0.43 -21.75
C LEU A 273 -1.98 -1.55 -20.71
N GLY A 274 -1.19 -2.54 -21.10
CA GLY A 274 -0.78 -3.64 -20.21
C GLY A 274 0.16 -3.14 -19.12
N LEU A 275 0.01 -3.66 -17.90
CA LEU A 275 0.83 -3.29 -16.75
C LEU A 275 1.44 -4.54 -16.11
N GLN A 276 2.72 -4.50 -15.76
CA GLN A 276 3.37 -5.55 -15.00
C GLN A 276 4.19 -4.93 -13.87
N VAL A 277 4.09 -5.52 -12.68
CA VAL A 277 4.86 -5.10 -11.51
C VAL A 277 5.82 -6.20 -11.12
N SER A 278 7.04 -5.82 -10.80
CA SER A 278 8.08 -6.71 -10.30
C SER A 278 8.73 -6.14 -9.04
N LEU A 279 9.09 -7.03 -8.12
CA LEU A 279 10.00 -6.73 -7.01
C LEU A 279 11.39 -7.24 -7.39
N LEU A 280 12.39 -6.37 -7.34
CA LEU A 280 13.73 -6.72 -7.81
C LEU A 280 14.52 -7.52 -6.78
N ASP A 281 15.08 -8.65 -7.22
CA ASP A 281 16.13 -9.38 -6.52
C ASP A 281 17.48 -8.71 -6.80
N HIS A 282 18.29 -8.51 -5.76
CA HIS A 282 19.60 -7.89 -5.84
C HIS A 282 20.74 -8.92 -5.83
N SER A 283 20.43 -10.19 -6.09
CA SER A 283 21.42 -11.26 -6.26
C SER A 283 22.19 -11.13 -7.59
N PRO A 284 23.39 -11.73 -7.71
CA PRO A 284 24.15 -11.72 -8.98
C PRO A 284 23.39 -12.33 -10.17
N ASN A 285 22.55 -13.34 -9.90
CA ASN A 285 21.61 -13.94 -10.85
C ASN A 285 20.20 -13.65 -10.33
N PRO A 286 19.62 -12.49 -10.68
CA PRO A 286 18.37 -12.04 -10.08
C PRO A 286 17.19 -12.90 -10.55
N ASP A 287 16.36 -13.32 -9.58
CA ASP A 287 15.06 -13.93 -9.82
C ASP A 287 13.97 -13.00 -9.28
N ASP A 288 13.54 -12.02 -10.08
CA ASP A 288 12.59 -10.98 -9.66
C ASP A 288 11.19 -11.57 -9.44
N ILE A 289 10.54 -11.28 -8.30
CA ILE A 289 9.11 -11.63 -8.11
C ILE A 289 8.29 -10.79 -9.07
N THR A 290 7.80 -11.41 -10.13
CA THR A 290 7.12 -10.72 -11.22
C THR A 290 5.66 -11.15 -11.31
N GLY A 291 4.76 -10.17 -11.29
CA GLY A 291 3.33 -10.40 -11.48
C GLY A 291 2.99 -10.75 -12.93
N ARG A 292 1.78 -11.29 -13.14
CA ARG A 292 1.21 -11.40 -14.49
C ARG A 292 1.06 -10.01 -15.12
N VAL A 293 1.07 -9.94 -16.44
CA VAL A 293 0.65 -8.72 -17.15
C VAL A 293 -0.85 -8.53 -16.92
N TRP A 294 -1.24 -7.35 -16.46
CA TRP A 294 -2.62 -6.94 -16.26
C TRP A 294 -3.07 -6.08 -17.42
N TYR A 295 -4.08 -6.54 -18.15
CA TYR A 295 -4.77 -5.75 -19.14
C TYR A 295 -6.04 -5.15 -18.54
N PRO A 296 -6.17 -3.81 -18.48
CA PRO A 296 -7.36 -3.13 -17.97
C PRO A 296 -8.70 -3.59 -18.56
N LYS A 297 -8.69 -4.12 -19.79
CA LYS A 297 -9.87 -4.67 -20.47
C LYS A 297 -10.37 -5.97 -19.83
N GLU A 298 -9.48 -6.78 -19.26
CA GLU A 298 -9.78 -8.12 -18.75
C GLU A 298 -10.08 -8.11 -17.25
N LEU A 299 -9.42 -7.22 -16.51
CA LEU A 299 -9.49 -7.15 -15.05
C LEU A 299 -9.70 -5.71 -14.60
N CYS A 300 -10.59 -5.54 -13.62
CA CYS A 300 -10.85 -4.25 -13.00
C CYS A 300 -11.33 -3.18 -14.01
N SER A 301 -12.08 -3.59 -15.04
CA SER A 301 -12.59 -2.72 -16.14
C SER A 301 -13.63 -1.67 -15.70
N GLY A 302 -13.98 -1.64 -14.41
CA GLY A 302 -14.81 -0.62 -13.78
C GLY A 302 -14.08 0.71 -13.60
N LEU A 303 -14.33 1.39 -12.48
CA LEU A 303 -13.87 2.77 -12.22
C LEU A 303 -12.34 2.93 -12.13
N HIS A 304 -11.60 1.84 -11.98
CA HIS A 304 -10.14 1.82 -11.75
C HIS A 304 -9.33 2.42 -12.91
N TRP A 305 -9.80 2.19 -14.15
CA TRP A 305 -9.09 2.59 -15.37
C TRP A 305 -9.84 3.65 -16.20
N GLN A 306 -10.91 4.22 -15.63
CA GLN A 306 -11.67 5.31 -16.25
C GLN A 306 -10.93 6.63 -16.12
N ARG A 307 -11.37 7.64 -16.87
CA ARG A 307 -10.83 9.00 -16.77
C ARG A 307 -10.99 9.55 -15.34
N PRO A 308 -9.91 9.93 -14.65
CA PRO A 308 -10.02 10.52 -13.32
C PRO A 308 -10.73 11.88 -13.35
N ILE A 309 -11.61 12.14 -12.38
CA ILE A 309 -12.40 13.39 -12.31
C ILE A 309 -11.84 14.34 -11.24
N THR A 310 -11.65 13.84 -10.02
CA THR A 310 -11.31 14.65 -8.84
C THR A 310 -10.04 14.22 -8.11
N GLY A 311 -9.30 13.23 -8.60
CA GLY A 311 -8.08 12.75 -7.94
C GLY A 311 -7.68 11.37 -8.40
N ASP A 312 -7.34 10.50 -7.46
CA ASP A 312 -6.97 9.11 -7.72
C ASP A 312 -8.18 8.27 -8.10
N ASN A 313 -7.98 7.33 -9.02
CA ASN A 313 -8.92 6.25 -9.20
C ASN A 313 -8.79 5.23 -8.07
N GLU A 314 -9.84 4.42 -7.88
CA GLU A 314 -9.80 3.30 -6.96
C GLU A 314 -8.74 2.27 -7.38
N ILE A 315 -8.08 1.69 -6.39
CA ILE A 315 -7.06 0.65 -6.59
C ILE A 315 -7.74 -0.72 -6.68
N CYS A 316 -7.34 -1.55 -7.64
CA CYS A 316 -7.89 -2.90 -7.81
C CYS A 316 -6.83 -3.97 -8.04
N VAL A 317 -5.91 -3.77 -8.98
CA VAL A 317 -4.85 -4.76 -9.26
C VAL A 317 -3.59 -4.48 -8.46
N GLY A 318 -2.82 -5.53 -8.21
CA GLY A 318 -1.54 -5.44 -7.54
C GLY A 318 -0.82 -6.78 -7.46
N LEU A 319 0.46 -6.72 -7.11
CA LEU A 319 1.30 -7.86 -6.79
C LEU A 319 1.31 -8.06 -5.28
N GLY A 320 0.92 -9.24 -4.81
CA GLY A 320 0.90 -9.59 -3.40
C GLY A 320 1.76 -10.82 -3.11
N PHE A 321 2.53 -10.78 -2.03
CA PHE A 321 3.39 -11.88 -1.56
C PHE A 321 3.58 -11.79 -0.04
N SER A 322 4.00 -12.88 0.59
CA SER A 322 4.24 -12.93 2.04
C SER A 322 5.54 -12.22 2.40
N HIS A 323 5.65 -11.76 3.65
CA HIS A 323 6.93 -11.29 4.19
C HIS A 323 8.03 -12.35 4.11
N ASN A 324 7.68 -13.62 4.25
CA ASN A 324 8.65 -14.71 4.13
C ASN A 324 9.28 -14.78 2.73
N ASP A 325 8.55 -14.37 1.69
CA ASP A 325 9.06 -14.37 0.32
C ASP A 325 10.21 -13.36 0.16
N LEU A 326 10.23 -12.30 0.97
CA LEU A 326 11.31 -11.31 0.99
C LEU A 326 12.62 -11.86 1.56
N ASP A 327 12.55 -12.91 2.38
CA ASP A 327 13.71 -13.54 3.01
C ASP A 327 14.31 -14.67 2.16
N ILE A 328 13.64 -15.09 1.08
CA ILE A 328 14.09 -16.19 0.20
C ILE A 328 15.30 -15.80 -0.64
N ALA A 329 15.37 -14.53 -1.06
CA ALA A 329 16.45 -13.99 -1.88
C ALA A 329 16.80 -12.55 -1.45
N ASN A 330 17.62 -11.86 -2.24
CA ASN A 330 18.11 -10.53 -1.90
C ASN A 330 17.13 -9.43 -2.32
N TYR A 331 15.85 -9.58 -1.96
CA TYR A 331 14.81 -8.59 -2.28
C TYR A 331 14.91 -7.33 -1.41
N VAL A 332 15.33 -7.49 -0.15
CA VAL A 332 15.62 -6.39 0.78
C VAL A 332 17.12 -6.10 0.77
N TYR A 333 17.51 -5.06 0.04
CA TYR A 333 18.89 -4.62 -0.10
C TYR A 333 19.11 -3.27 0.57
N GLY A 334 20.05 -3.18 1.52
CA GLY A 334 20.34 -1.94 2.25
C GLY A 334 19.11 -1.36 2.98
N ASP A 335 18.33 -2.23 3.64
CA ASP A 335 17.03 -1.92 4.28
C ASP A 335 15.99 -1.26 3.35
N SER A 336 16.10 -1.56 2.05
CA SER A 336 15.20 -1.05 1.03
C SER A 336 14.78 -2.14 0.06
N VAL A 337 13.62 -1.95 -0.56
CA VAL A 337 13.19 -2.75 -1.71
C VAL A 337 13.13 -1.85 -2.94
N THR A 338 13.39 -2.44 -4.11
CA THR A 338 13.22 -1.75 -5.39
C THR A 338 12.09 -2.40 -6.16
N ILE A 339 11.10 -1.60 -6.52
CA ILE A 339 9.90 -2.03 -7.24
C ILE A 339 9.98 -1.49 -8.67
N LYS A 340 9.75 -2.35 -9.66
CA LYS A 340 9.69 -2.01 -11.09
C LYS A 340 8.24 -2.07 -11.57
N LEU A 341 7.78 -1.03 -12.25
CA LEU A 341 6.57 -1.04 -13.06
C LEU A 341 6.97 -1.01 -14.53
N THR A 342 6.49 -1.98 -15.31
CA THR A 342 6.57 -2.02 -16.77
C THR A 342 5.18 -1.76 -17.35
N VAL A 343 5.10 -0.82 -18.30
CA VAL A 343 3.88 -0.49 -19.04
C VAL A 343 4.11 -0.77 -20.52
N PHE A 344 3.30 -1.64 -21.11
CA PHE A 344 3.41 -2.04 -22.51
C PHE A 344 2.68 -1.03 -23.41
N LEU A 345 3.42 -0.37 -24.30
CA LEU A 345 2.95 0.76 -25.12
C LEU A 345 2.55 0.36 -26.56
N SER A 346 2.06 -0.88 -26.72
CA SER A 346 1.76 -1.54 -28.00
C SER A 346 1.18 -0.65 -29.09
#